data_AF-A0A536UVT1-F1
#
_entry.id   AF-A0A536UVT1-F1
#
_cell.length_a   1.000
_cell.length_b   1.000
_cell.length_c   1.000
_cell.angle_alpha   90.00
_cell.angle_beta   90.00
_cell.angle_gamma   90.00
#
_symmetry.space_group_name_H-M   'P 1'
#
loop_
_entity.id
_entity.type
_entity.pdbx_description
1 polymer ?
#
loop_
_entity_poly.entity_id
_entity_poly.type
_entity_poly.pdbx_seq_one_letter_code
_entity_poly.pdbx_strand_id
1 'polypeptide(L)'
;MARAVAGKSLSAEQQRYLEATPQRFVTIMREELSWENLKPMYIEIYRDSFTQEEIDGLIAFYQSPVGMAFVNKMPIVMQKSMTSMQARMQPIMEKMKAATRQALEDAKVAK
;
A
#
# COMPACT_ATOMS: atom_id res chain seq x y z
N MET A 1 9.93 -14.26 -24.11
CA MET A 1 10.69 -13.15 -24.73
C MET A 1 12.12 -13.15 -24.19
N ALA A 2 13.00 -14.03 -24.67
CA ALA A 2 14.43 -13.95 -24.37
C ALA A 2 15.08 -13.10 -25.47
N ARG A 3 15.11 -11.77 -25.26
CA ARG A 3 15.88 -10.88 -26.15
C ARG A 3 17.35 -10.95 -25.75
N ALA A 4 18.17 -11.23 -26.76
CA ALA A 4 19.62 -11.26 -26.72
C ALA A 4 20.22 -10.23 -25.76
N VAL A 5 20.91 -10.71 -24.74
CA VAL A 5 21.87 -9.91 -24.00
C VAL A 5 23.12 -9.84 -24.88
N ALA A 6 23.38 -8.66 -25.46
CA ALA A 6 24.66 -8.27 -26.07
C ALA A 6 25.25 -9.23 -27.14
N GLY A 7 24.45 -9.67 -28.11
CA GLY A 7 24.97 -10.26 -29.36
C GLY A 7 25.67 -11.61 -29.25
N LYS A 8 25.58 -12.30 -28.11
CA LYS A 8 26.03 -13.70 -27.95
C LYS A 8 24.82 -14.58 -27.66
N SER A 9 24.63 -15.63 -28.46
CA SER A 9 23.65 -16.68 -28.15
C SER A 9 24.07 -17.37 -26.85
N LEU A 10 23.11 -17.58 -25.96
CA LEU A 10 23.35 -18.29 -24.71
C LEU A 10 23.64 -19.77 -25.01
N SER A 11 24.56 -20.38 -24.25
CA SER A 11 24.69 -21.84 -24.27
C SER A 11 23.43 -22.49 -23.66
N ALA A 12 23.16 -23.75 -23.99
CA ALA A 12 22.04 -24.49 -23.42
C ALA A 12 22.07 -24.52 -21.87
N GLU A 13 23.26 -24.53 -21.30
CA GLU A 13 23.48 -24.48 -19.85
C GLU A 13 23.13 -23.10 -19.27
N GLN A 14 23.54 -22.01 -19.93
CA GLN A 14 23.19 -20.65 -19.53
C GLN A 14 21.68 -20.41 -19.61
N GLN A 15 21.03 -20.94 -20.64
CA GLN A 15 19.60 -20.80 -20.82
C GLN A 15 18.80 -21.55 -19.73
N ARG A 16 19.22 -22.77 -19.37
CA ARG A 16 18.64 -23.51 -18.23
C ARG A 16 18.76 -22.76 -16.91
N TYR A 17 19.90 -22.12 -16.65
CA TYR A 17 20.10 -21.34 -15.42
C TYR A 17 19.19 -20.10 -15.36
N LEU A 18 19.03 -19.40 -16.49
CA LEU A 18 18.12 -18.27 -16.58
C LEU A 18 16.64 -18.68 -16.46
N GLU A 19 16.27 -19.84 -16.99
CA GLU A 19 14.92 -20.40 -16.84
C GLU A 19 14.61 -20.82 -15.39
N ALA A 20 15.61 -21.24 -14.63
CA ALA A 20 15.47 -21.59 -13.21
C ALA A 20 15.48 -20.36 -12.27
N THR A 21 15.97 -19.21 -12.73
CA THR A 21 16.15 -18.00 -11.92
C THR A 21 14.84 -17.49 -11.29
N PRO A 22 13.70 -17.40 -12.01
CA PRO A 22 12.45 -16.93 -11.42
C PRO A 22 12.00 -17.78 -10.22
N GLN A 23 12.08 -19.11 -10.34
CA GLN A 23 11.69 -20.00 -9.25
C GLN A 23 12.62 -19.84 -8.05
N ARG A 24 13.93 -19.72 -8.29
CA ARG A 24 14.90 -19.46 -7.22
C ARG A 24 14.64 -18.13 -6.51
N PHE A 25 14.29 -17.08 -7.26
CA PHE A 25 13.93 -15.78 -6.69
C PHE A 25 12.69 -15.89 -5.81
N VAL A 26 11.64 -16.57 -6.27
CA VAL A 26 10.42 -16.80 -5.47
C VAL A 26 10.72 -17.58 -4.19
N THR A 27 11.59 -18.60 -4.26
CA THR A 27 12.00 -19.37 -3.09
C THR A 27 12.71 -18.48 -2.07
N ILE A 28 13.71 -17.71 -2.49
CA ILE A 28 14.44 -16.78 -1.61
C ILE A 28 13.47 -15.77 -0.98
N MET A 29 12.61 -15.14 -1.78
CA MET A 29 11.64 -14.17 -1.25
C MET A 29 10.69 -14.78 -0.23
N ARG A 30 10.24 -16.02 -0.45
CA ARG A 30 9.38 -16.73 0.50
C ARG A 30 10.11 -17.04 1.80
N GLU A 31 11.37 -17.45 1.72
CA GLU A 31 12.20 -17.76 2.88
C GLU A 31 12.50 -16.48 3.66
N GLU A 32 13.08 -15.47 3.03
CA GLU A 32 13.49 -14.21 3.67
C GLU A 32 12.30 -13.42 4.24
N LEU A 33 11.14 -13.44 3.57
CA LEU A 33 9.92 -12.77 4.05
C LEU A 33 9.01 -13.70 4.87
N SER A 34 9.48 -14.88 5.24
CA SER A 34 8.74 -15.75 6.15
C SER A 34 8.56 -15.08 7.50
N TRP A 35 7.47 -15.41 8.20
CA TRP A 35 7.25 -14.90 9.55
C TRP A 35 8.37 -15.30 10.51
N GLU A 36 8.97 -16.47 10.32
CA GLU A 36 10.11 -16.92 11.13
C GLU A 36 11.30 -15.96 11.03
N ASN A 37 11.63 -15.51 9.82
CA ASN A 37 12.73 -14.58 9.58
C ASN A 37 12.39 -13.13 9.94
N LEU A 38 11.13 -12.70 9.73
CA LEU A 38 10.73 -11.31 10.01
C LEU A 38 10.35 -11.05 11.46
N LYS A 39 9.88 -12.07 12.20
CA LYS A 39 9.39 -11.92 13.58
C LYS A 39 10.40 -11.26 14.51
N PRO A 40 11.70 -11.62 14.55
CA PRO A 40 12.66 -10.99 15.45
C PRO A 40 12.77 -9.48 15.23
N MET A 41 12.84 -9.05 13.96
CA MET A 41 12.86 -7.63 13.59
C MET A 41 11.61 -6.90 14.08
N TYR A 42 10.42 -7.47 13.88
CA TYR A 42 9.18 -6.86 14.39
C TYR A 42 9.14 -6.80 15.91
N ILE A 43 9.63 -7.81 16.62
CA ILE A 43 9.70 -7.78 18.09
C ILE A 43 10.57 -6.62 18.57
N GLU A 44 11.73 -6.42 17.95
CA GLU A 44 12.64 -5.32 18.29
C GLU A 44 11.98 -3.95 18.05
N ILE A 45 11.37 -3.75 16.88
CA ILE A 45 10.66 -2.51 16.56
C ILE A 45 9.59 -2.18 17.61
N TYR A 46 8.77 -3.17 18.01
CA TYR A 46 7.72 -2.94 19.00
C TYR A 46 8.29 -2.69 20.39
N ARG A 47 9.37 -3.38 20.77
CA ARG A 47 10.05 -3.18 22.06
C ARG A 47 10.66 -1.78 22.17
N ASP A 48 11.20 -1.25 21.07
CA ASP A 48 11.82 0.07 21.05
C ASP A 48 10.79 1.21 20.95
N SER A 49 9.59 0.90 20.46
CA SER A 49 8.55 1.91 20.21
C SER A 49 7.49 2.03 21.31
N PHE A 50 7.27 0.96 22.08
CA PHE A 50 6.20 0.90 23.07
C PHE A 50 6.71 0.44 24.44
N THR A 51 6.06 0.92 25.48
CA THR A 51 6.20 0.36 26.82
C THR A 51 5.46 -0.97 26.94
N GLN A 52 5.82 -1.78 27.94
CA GLN A 52 5.12 -3.05 28.20
C GLN A 52 3.62 -2.83 28.50
N GLU A 53 3.28 -1.78 29.24
CA GLU A 53 1.88 -1.45 29.57
C GLU A 53 1.06 -1.13 28.33
N GLU A 54 1.62 -0.38 27.37
CA GLU A 54 0.95 -0.07 26.10
C GLU A 54 0.76 -1.34 25.25
N ILE A 55 1.76 -2.22 25.21
CA ILE A 55 1.65 -3.53 24.52
C ILE A 55 0.55 -4.38 25.15
N ASP A 56 0.51 -4.48 26.48
CA ASP A 56 -0.52 -5.24 27.19
C ASP A 56 -1.93 -4.67 26.94
N GLY A 57 -2.04 -3.34 26.92
CA GLY A 57 -3.27 -2.64 26.56
C GLY A 57 -3.72 -2.92 25.13
N LEU A 58 -2.79 -2.89 24.16
CA LEU A 58 -3.08 -3.22 22.76
C LEU A 58 -3.52 -4.69 22.62
N ILE A 59 -2.86 -5.63 23.31
CA ILE A 59 -3.25 -7.04 23.32
C ILE A 59 -4.68 -7.19 23.86
N ALA A 60 -4.98 -6.59 25.01
CA ALA A 60 -6.31 -6.65 25.61
C ALA A 60 -7.38 -6.04 24.68
N PHE A 61 -7.08 -4.90 24.05
CA PHE A 61 -7.97 -4.28 23.08
C PHE A 61 -8.23 -5.18 21.89
N TYR A 62 -7.19 -5.66 21.21
CA TYR A 62 -7.33 -6.48 20.01
C TYR A 62 -7.93 -7.87 20.27
N GLN A 63 -7.82 -8.41 21.49
CA GLN A 63 -8.54 -9.63 21.89
C GLN A 63 -10.03 -9.40 22.17
N SER A 64 -10.44 -8.17 22.46
CA SER A 64 -11.85 -7.86 22.73
C SER A 64 -12.73 -7.99 21.47
N PRO A 65 -14.05 -8.24 21.62
CA PRO A 65 -14.97 -8.23 20.48
C PRO A 65 -14.93 -6.92 19.67
N VAL A 66 -14.70 -5.79 20.34
CA VAL A 66 -14.61 -4.47 19.69
C VAL A 66 -13.30 -4.32 18.92
N GLY A 67 -12.16 -4.71 19.48
CA GLY A 67 -10.87 -4.65 18.79
C GLY A 67 -10.78 -5.60 17.60
N MET A 68 -11.33 -6.82 17.72
CA MET A 68 -11.48 -7.72 16.58
C MET A 68 -12.37 -7.12 15.48
N ALA A 69 -13.49 -6.48 15.87
CA ALA A 69 -14.35 -5.78 14.91
C ALA A 69 -13.61 -4.60 14.25
N PHE A 70 -12.78 -3.87 14.99
CA PHE A 70 -11.96 -2.79 14.46
C PHE A 70 -10.99 -3.31 13.38
N VAL A 71 -10.16 -4.31 13.69
CA VAL A 71 -9.19 -4.89 12.74
C VAL A 71 -9.89 -5.35 11.45
N ASN A 72 -11.03 -6.03 11.59
CA ASN A 72 -11.78 -6.54 10.44
C ASN A 72 -12.45 -5.44 9.61
N LYS A 73 -12.88 -4.33 10.23
CA LYS A 73 -13.67 -3.29 9.56
C LYS A 73 -12.83 -2.12 9.05
N MET A 74 -11.63 -1.88 9.57
CA MET A 74 -10.82 -0.74 9.15
C MET A 74 -10.50 -0.70 7.65
N PRO A 75 -10.14 -1.82 6.97
CA PRO A 75 -9.95 -1.81 5.52
C PRO A 75 -11.23 -1.40 4.76
N ILE A 76 -12.40 -1.84 5.25
CA ILE A 76 -13.70 -1.51 4.66
C ILE A 76 -14.01 -0.02 4.88
N VAL A 77 -13.73 0.51 6.07
CA VAL A 77 -13.90 1.94 6.38
C VAL A 77 -13.02 2.78 5.46
N MET A 78 -11.75 2.40 5.27
CA MET A 78 -10.83 3.10 4.37
C MET A 78 -11.34 3.08 2.93
N GLN A 79 -11.75 1.92 2.42
CA GLN A 79 -12.30 1.77 1.08
C GLN A 79 -13.56 2.64 0.88
N LYS A 80 -14.50 2.59 1.81
CA LYS A 80 -15.74 3.39 1.75
C LYS A 80 -15.46 4.88 1.81
N SER A 81 -14.48 5.29 2.61
CA SER A 81 -14.06 6.69 2.72
C SER A 81 -13.50 7.21 1.41
N MET A 82 -12.61 6.44 0.76
CA MET A 82 -12.08 6.79 -0.56
C MET A 82 -13.18 6.93 -1.61
N THR A 83 -14.08 5.95 -1.72
CA THR A 83 -15.20 5.99 -2.66
C THR A 83 -16.12 7.20 -2.41
N SER A 84 -16.40 7.50 -1.13
CA SER A 84 -17.24 8.65 -0.76
C SER A 84 -16.57 9.99 -1.13
N MET A 85 -15.25 10.09 -0.96
CA MET A 85 -14.50 11.28 -1.36
C MET A 85 -14.49 11.46 -2.88
N GLN A 86 -14.30 10.38 -3.64
CA GLN A 86 -14.35 10.41 -5.10
C GLN A 86 -15.72 10.93 -5.60
N ALA A 87 -16.82 10.45 -5.01
CA ALA A 87 -18.16 10.91 -5.34
C ALA A 87 -18.38 12.41 -5.04
N ARG A 88 -17.70 12.94 -4.01
CA ARG A 88 -17.75 14.38 -3.67
C ARG A 88 -16.90 15.24 -4.60
N MET A 89 -15.94 14.69 -5.33
CA MET A 89 -15.01 15.51 -6.12
C MET A 89 -15.67 16.13 -7.35
N GLN A 90 -16.59 15.41 -8.01
CA GLN A 90 -17.36 15.94 -9.14
C GLN A 90 -18.11 17.25 -8.81
N PRO A 91 -18.98 17.31 -7.78
CA PRO A 91 -19.68 18.55 -7.45
C PRO A 91 -18.74 19.66 -6.95
N ILE A 92 -17.60 19.31 -6.34
CA ILE A 92 -16.57 20.30 -5.97
C ILE A 92 -15.96 20.94 -7.23
N MET A 93 -15.59 20.14 -8.24
CA MET A 93 -15.08 20.64 -9.52
C MET A 93 -16.08 21.57 -10.21
N GLU A 94 -17.37 21.24 -10.22
CA GLU A 94 -18.40 22.10 -10.81
C GLU A 94 -18.57 23.43 -10.05
N LYS A 95 -18.53 23.40 -8.71
CA LYS A 95 -18.54 24.64 -7.91
C LYS A 95 -17.32 25.51 -8.18
N MET A 96 -16.13 24.91 -8.33
CA MET A 96 -14.92 25.67 -8.70
C MET A 96 -15.04 26.31 -10.08
N LYS A 97 -15.55 25.57 -11.09
CA LYS A 97 -15.81 26.13 -12.42
C LYS A 97 -16.81 27.28 -12.39
N ALA A 98 -17.88 27.17 -11.58
CA ALA A 98 -18.85 28.24 -11.40
C ALA A 98 -18.24 29.49 -10.76
N ALA A 99 -17.44 29.32 -9.70
CA ALA A 99 -16.73 30.42 -9.05
C ALA A 99 -15.77 31.15 -10.01
N THR A 100 -15.02 30.41 -10.82
CA THR A 100 -14.14 31.01 -11.84
C THR A 100 -14.92 31.79 -12.90
N ARG A 101 -16.08 31.28 -13.36
CA ARG A 101 -16.93 32.01 -14.31
C ARG A 101 -17.45 33.31 -13.73
N GLN A 102 -17.96 33.29 -12.49
CA GLN A 102 -18.44 34.49 -11.81
C GLN A 102 -17.33 35.54 -11.69
N ALA A 103 -16.14 35.13 -11.25
CA ALA A 103 -15.01 36.06 -11.11
C ALA A 103 -14.62 36.74 -12.44
N LEU A 104 -14.72 36.01 -13.56
CA LEU A 104 -14.47 36.58 -14.90
C LEU A 104 -15.57 37.54 -15.35
N GLU A 105 -16.82 37.30 -14.99
CA GLU A 105 -17.94 38.19 -15.27
C GLU A 105 -17.80 39.50 -14.47
N ASP A 106 -17.56 39.40 -13.16
CA ASP A 106 -17.37 40.55 -12.28
C ASP A 106 -16.20 41.45 -12.77
N ALA A 107 -15.09 40.84 -13.21
CA ALA A 107 -13.94 41.57 -13.75
C ALA A 107 -14.21 42.28 -15.09
N LYS A 108 -15.18 41.79 -15.89
CA LYS A 108 -15.61 42.44 -17.14
C LYS A 108 -16.58 43.59 -16.89
N VAL A 109 -17.42 43.49 -15.85
CA VAL A 109 -18.37 44.53 -15.45
C VAL A 109 -17.66 45.71 -14.76
N ALA A 110 -16.50 45.48 -14.14
CA ALA A 110 -15.69 46.53 -13.52
C ALA A 110 -14.84 47.37 -14.51
N LYS A 111 -15.00 47.19 -15.83
CA LYS A 111 -14.40 48.01 -16.90
C LYS A 111 -15.43 48.90 -17.55
#